data_AF-A0A7S2H0Q9-F1
#
_entry.id   AF-A0A7S2H0Q9-F1
#
_cell.length_a   1.000
_cell.length_b   1.000
_cell.length_c   1.000
_cell.angle_alpha   90.00
_cell.angle_beta   90.00
_cell.angle_gamma   90.00
#
_symmetry.space_group_name_H-M   'P 1'
#
loop_
_entity.id
_entity.type
_entity.pdbx_description
1 polymer ?
#
loop_
_entity_poly.entity_id
_entity_poly.type
_entity_poly.pdbx_seq_one_letter_code
_entity_poly.pdbx_strand_id
1 'polypeptide(L)'
;HRNAVSHVVKGMRTFKETSSEVLCTSVALFHNFGVMSDEDHQEACEIMIDQEGIKAIHEACEEWEDHVLLLTSAMHALFNFADNDEIRVEVVDVGLLDFVIDMLKRLDFEKNLMKTA
;
A
#
# COMPACT_ATOMS: atom_id res chain seq x y z
N HIS A 1 -8.10 10.02 14.74
CA HIS A 1 -7.67 9.03 13.73
C HIS A 1 -6.26 8.47 13.94
N ARG A 2 -5.31 9.30 14.39
CA ARG A 2 -3.90 8.94 14.62
C ARG A 2 -3.62 7.61 15.36
N ASN A 3 -4.23 7.38 16.52
CA ASN A 3 -4.02 6.14 17.27
C ASN A 3 -4.51 4.89 16.53
N ALA A 4 -5.59 5.01 15.75
CA ALA A 4 -6.14 3.89 14.99
C ALA A 4 -5.17 3.46 13.88
N VAL A 5 -4.64 4.41 13.10
CA VAL A 5 -3.64 4.13 12.05
C VAL A 5 -2.40 3.48 12.64
N SER A 6 -1.89 3.99 13.78
CA SER A 6 -0.75 3.38 14.48
C SER A 6 -1.00 1.91 14.86
N HIS A 7 -2.20 1.57 15.32
CA HIS A 7 -2.57 0.20 15.65
C HIS A 7 -2.69 -0.69 14.41
N VAL A 8 -3.25 -0.16 13.30
CA VAL A 8 -3.34 -0.89 12.03
C VAL A 8 -1.94 -1.18 11.49
N VAL A 9 -1.04 -0.19 11.46
CA VAL A 9 0.36 -0.38 11.01
C VAL A 9 1.08 -1.43 11.86
N LYS A 10 0.94 -1.37 13.19
CA LYS A 10 1.50 -2.40 14.09
C LYS A 10 0.91 -3.78 13.81
N GLY A 11 -0.39 -3.85 13.57
CA GLY A 11 -1.09 -5.08 13.17
C GLY A 11 -0.52 -5.64 11.87
N MET A 12 -0.43 -4.83 10.82
CA MET A 12 0.14 -5.23 9.53
C MET A 12 1.53 -5.84 9.70
N ARG A 13 2.43 -5.17 10.43
CA ARG A 13 3.78 -5.68 10.68
C ARG A 13 3.80 -6.96 11.50
N THR A 14 2.88 -7.11 12.45
CA THR A 14 2.76 -8.33 13.27
C THR A 14 2.27 -9.52 12.45
N PHE A 15 1.35 -9.29 11.53
CA PHE A 15 0.68 -10.33 10.76
C PHE A 15 1.22 -10.49 9.33
N LYS A 16 2.26 -9.74 8.96
CA LYS A 16 2.75 -9.65 7.57
C LYS A 16 3.07 -11.01 6.97
N GLU A 17 3.57 -11.97 7.74
CA GLU A 17 3.95 -13.31 7.24
C GLU A 17 2.82 -14.35 7.35
N THR A 18 1.69 -13.98 7.95
CA THR A 18 0.69 -14.95 8.45
C THR A 18 -0.65 -14.89 7.74
N SER A 19 -1.07 -13.72 7.22
CA SER A 19 -2.38 -13.61 6.58
C SER A 19 -2.45 -12.43 5.60
N SER A 20 -2.47 -12.75 4.31
CA SER A 20 -2.73 -11.75 3.27
C SER A 20 -4.12 -11.12 3.38
N GLU A 21 -5.11 -11.82 3.94
CA GLU A 21 -6.46 -11.29 4.17
C GLU A 21 -6.48 -10.16 5.20
N VAL A 22 -5.73 -10.32 6.30
CA VAL A 22 -5.56 -9.26 7.32
C VAL A 22 -4.86 -8.05 6.70
N LEU A 23 -3.85 -8.27 5.86
CA LEU A 23 -3.16 -7.20 5.15
C LEU A 23 -4.08 -6.50 4.16
N CYS A 24 -4.84 -7.22 3.34
CA CYS A 24 -5.80 -6.63 2.40
C CYS A 24 -6.83 -5.77 3.14
N THR A 25 -7.36 -6.29 4.26
CA THR A 25 -8.32 -5.54 5.10
C THR A 25 -7.69 -4.29 5.67
N SER A 26 -6.45 -4.38 6.17
CA SER A 26 -5.72 -3.24 6.74
C SER A 26 -5.45 -2.16 5.71
N VAL A 27 -5.01 -2.55 4.51
CA VAL A 27 -4.77 -1.64 3.38
C VAL A 27 -6.08 -1.00 2.89
N ALA A 28 -7.17 -1.76 2.84
CA ALA A 28 -8.49 -1.23 2.47
C ALA A 28 -8.99 -0.16 3.45
N LEU A 29 -8.63 -0.24 4.74
CA LEU A 29 -8.92 0.84 5.70
C LEU A 29 -8.18 2.14 5.33
N PHE A 30 -6.95 2.05 4.83
CA PHE A 30 -6.21 3.23 4.36
C PHE A 30 -6.80 3.83 3.09
N HIS A 31 -7.30 3.00 2.17
CA HIS A 31 -8.07 3.50 1.02
C HIS A 31 -9.23 4.39 1.49
N ASN A 32 -10.08 3.89 2.40
CA ASN A 32 -11.19 4.67 2.93
C ASN A 32 -10.74 5.95 3.66
N PHE A 33 -9.56 5.91 4.28
CA PHE A 33 -8.99 7.04 4.99
C PHE A 33 -8.56 8.17 4.06
N GLY A 34 -8.18 7.87 2.80
CA GLY A 34 -7.82 8.86 1.79
C GLY A 34 -9.00 9.43 0.97
N VAL A 35 -10.25 9.01 1.19
CA VAL A 35 -11.44 9.55 0.46
C VAL A 35 -12.13 10.68 1.26
N MET A 36 -11.40 11.34 2.15
CA MET A 36 -11.97 12.33 3.05
C MET A 36 -12.14 13.71 2.39
N SER A 37 -12.81 14.65 3.07
CA SER A 37 -12.93 16.04 2.60
C SER A 37 -11.55 16.72 2.53
N ASP A 38 -11.38 17.80 1.76
CA ASP A 38 -10.05 18.43 1.57
C ASP A 38 -9.31 18.77 2.89
N GLU A 39 -10.02 19.25 3.93
CA GLU A 39 -9.40 19.54 5.24
C GLU A 39 -8.98 18.26 5.98
N ASP A 40 -9.85 17.25 5.97
CA ASP A 40 -9.59 15.95 6.62
C ASP A 40 -8.53 15.13 5.85
N HIS A 41 -8.42 15.34 4.54
CA HIS A 41 -7.50 14.64 3.65
C HIS A 41 -6.05 15.01 3.92
N GLN A 42 -5.78 16.28 4.17
CA GLN A 42 -4.46 16.74 4.57
C GLN A 42 -4.04 16.11 5.91
N GLU A 43 -4.93 16.09 6.92
CA GLU A 43 -4.66 15.39 8.19
C GLU A 43 -4.41 13.89 7.97
N ALA A 44 -5.17 13.27 7.05
CA ALA A 44 -5.01 11.86 6.72
C ALA A 44 -3.63 11.57 6.11
N CYS A 45 -3.15 12.43 5.19
CA CYS A 45 -1.81 12.35 4.61
C CYS A 45 -0.73 12.45 5.70
N GLU A 46 -0.82 13.46 6.58
CA GLU A 46 0.13 13.65 7.68
C GLU A 46 0.17 12.44 8.62
N ILE A 47 -1.00 11.88 8.96
CA ILE A 47 -1.08 10.68 9.80
C ILE A 47 -0.45 9.47 9.09
N MET A 48 -0.67 9.31 7.78
CA MET A 48 -0.08 8.21 7.02
C MET A 48 1.45 8.29 6.98
N ILE A 49 2.01 9.50 6.85
CA ILE A 49 3.47 9.72 6.90
C ILE A 49 3.99 9.46 8.31
N ASP A 50 3.43 10.14 9.32
CA ASP A 50 3.88 10.07 10.71
C ASP A 50 3.82 8.67 11.31
N GLN A 51 2.91 7.82 10.82
CA GLN A 51 2.74 6.45 11.30
C GLN A 51 3.42 5.41 10.39
N GLU A 52 4.25 5.83 9.43
CA GLU A 52 4.92 4.96 8.46
C GLU A 52 3.93 4.06 7.68
N GLY A 53 2.73 4.56 7.39
CA GLY A 53 1.67 3.79 6.73
C GLY A 53 2.07 3.34 5.32
N ILE A 54 2.73 4.20 4.55
CA ILE A 54 3.22 3.90 3.19
C ILE A 54 4.28 2.79 3.24
N LYS A 55 5.22 2.90 4.17
CA LYS A 55 6.23 1.87 4.40
C LYS A 55 5.62 0.53 4.83
N ALA A 56 4.60 0.54 5.69
CA ALA A 56 3.90 -0.68 6.09
C ALA A 56 3.16 -1.34 4.92
N ILE A 57 2.59 -0.55 4.01
CA ILE A 57 2.01 -1.06 2.76
C ILE A 57 3.10 -1.71 1.91
N HIS A 58 4.26 -1.07 1.76
CA HIS A 58 5.38 -1.61 1.00
C HIS A 58 5.88 -2.93 1.58
N GLU A 59 6.17 -2.98 2.87
CA GLU A 59 6.61 -4.19 3.59
C GLU A 59 5.61 -5.35 3.41
N ALA A 60 4.31 -5.06 3.42
CA ALA A 60 3.25 -6.06 3.20
C ALA A 60 3.24 -6.59 1.75
N CYS A 61 3.47 -5.70 0.78
CA CYS A 61 3.55 -6.07 -0.63
C CYS A 61 4.82 -6.86 -0.96
N GLU A 62 5.97 -6.54 -0.36
CA GLU A 62 7.21 -7.31 -0.52
C GLU A 62 7.05 -8.74 0.03
N GLU A 63 6.42 -8.88 1.20
CA GLU A 63 6.21 -10.20 1.83
C GLU A 63 5.29 -11.11 1.00
N TRP A 64 4.32 -10.53 0.28
CA TRP A 64 3.38 -11.24 -0.57
C TRP A 64 3.45 -10.75 -2.01
N GLU A 65 4.66 -10.73 -2.57
CA GLU A 65 4.91 -10.14 -3.90
C GLU A 65 4.00 -10.71 -5.00
N ASP A 66 3.71 -12.01 -4.98
CA ASP A 66 2.84 -12.64 -5.98
C ASP A 66 1.32 -12.49 -5.71
N HIS A 67 0.94 -11.82 -4.61
CA HIS A 67 -0.46 -11.70 -4.21
C HIS A 67 -1.14 -10.48 -4.85
N VAL A 68 -1.57 -10.64 -6.10
CA VAL A 68 -2.17 -9.57 -6.95
C VAL A 68 -3.28 -8.76 -6.27
N LEU A 69 -4.12 -9.38 -5.43
CA LEU A 69 -5.20 -8.67 -4.73
C LEU A 69 -4.68 -7.68 -3.68
N LEU A 70 -3.56 -8.01 -3.03
CA LEU A 70 -2.94 -7.14 -2.03
C LEU A 70 -2.29 -5.95 -2.74
N LEU A 71 -1.56 -6.21 -3.83
CA LEU A 71 -0.98 -5.18 -4.69
C LEU A 71 -2.06 -4.23 -5.23
N THR A 72 -3.19 -4.76 -5.71
CA THR A 72 -4.31 -3.95 -6.21
C THR A 72 -4.90 -3.08 -5.09
N SER A 73 -5.10 -3.64 -3.90
CA SER A 73 -5.59 -2.89 -2.74
C SER A 73 -4.62 -1.78 -2.33
N ALA A 74 -3.31 -2.05 -2.36
CA ALA A 74 -2.28 -1.07 -2.09
C ALA A 74 -2.33 0.08 -3.10
N MET A 75 -2.42 -0.21 -4.39
CA MET A 75 -2.51 0.83 -5.42
C MET A 75 -3.76 1.70 -5.27
N HIS A 76 -4.90 1.11 -4.93
CA HIS A 76 -6.12 1.87 -4.64
C HIS A 76 -5.98 2.76 -3.40
N ALA A 77 -5.28 2.30 -2.37
CA ALA A 77 -5.02 3.12 -1.19
C ALA A 77 -4.12 4.31 -1.54
N LEU A 78 -2.99 4.06 -2.21
CA LEU A 78 -2.02 5.09 -2.59
C LEU A 78 -2.59 6.11 -3.58
N PHE A 79 -3.43 5.68 -4.52
CA PHE A 79 -4.08 6.58 -5.48
C PHE A 79 -4.83 7.71 -4.78
N ASN A 80 -5.51 7.42 -3.68
CA ASN A 80 -6.26 8.42 -2.93
C ASN A 80 -5.37 9.45 -2.25
N PHE A 81 -4.10 9.12 -1.96
CA PHE A 81 -3.14 10.04 -1.34
C PHE A 81 -2.17 10.69 -2.35
N ALA A 82 -2.29 10.37 -3.65
CA ALA A 82 -1.29 10.71 -4.66
C ALA A 82 -1.26 12.22 -5.02
N ASP A 83 -2.31 12.96 -4.70
CA ASP A 83 -2.36 14.42 -4.87
C ASP A 83 -1.46 15.16 -3.87
N ASN A 84 -1.12 14.53 -2.74
CA ASN A 84 -0.20 15.07 -1.75
C ASN A 84 1.27 14.84 -2.13
N ASP A 85 2.04 15.93 -2.22
CA ASP A 85 3.44 15.93 -2.63
C ASP A 85 4.35 15.13 -1.68
N GLU A 86 4.13 15.23 -0.38
CA GLU A 86 4.94 14.53 0.63
C GLU A 86 4.72 13.01 0.57
N ILE A 87 3.48 12.57 0.36
CA ILE A 87 3.17 11.16 0.11
C ILE A 87 3.88 10.65 -1.15
N ARG A 88 3.90 11.44 -2.23
CA ARG A 88 4.61 11.03 -3.46
C ARG A 88 6.11 10.86 -3.22
N VAL A 89 6.71 11.75 -2.44
CA VAL A 89 8.13 11.63 -2.03
C VAL A 89 8.32 10.37 -1.20
N GLU A 90 7.48 10.14 -0.19
CA GLU A 90 7.57 8.96 0.67
C GLU A 90 7.44 7.65 -0.14
N VAL A 91 6.52 7.57 -1.11
CA VAL A 91 6.37 6.40 -2.01
C VAL A 91 7.66 6.10 -2.78
N VAL A 92 8.39 7.13 -3.20
CA VAL A 92 9.68 6.98 -3.86
C VAL A 92 10.77 6.58 -2.86
N ASP A 93 10.82 7.26 -1.72
CA ASP A 93 11.86 7.06 -0.71
C ASP A 93 11.82 5.65 -0.08
N VAL A 94 10.64 5.07 0.07
CA VAL A 94 10.50 3.68 0.56
C VAL A 94 10.75 2.63 -0.53
N GLY A 95 10.93 3.02 -1.79
CA GLY A 95 11.16 2.12 -2.92
C GLY A 95 9.90 1.45 -3.50
N LEU A 96 8.71 1.89 -3.08
CA LEU A 96 7.44 1.26 -3.49
C LEU A 96 7.15 1.42 -4.98
N LEU A 97 7.56 2.54 -5.59
CA LEU A 97 7.41 2.73 -7.03
C LEU A 97 8.22 1.71 -7.85
N ASP A 98 9.48 1.49 -7.47
CA ASP A 98 10.36 0.54 -8.15
C ASP A 98 9.83 -0.89 -8.00
N PHE A 99 9.40 -1.25 -6.79
CA PHE A 99 8.75 -2.53 -6.50
C PHE A 99 7.52 -2.78 -7.42
N VAL A 100 6.62 -1.80 -7.53
CA VAL A 100 5.42 -1.91 -8.39
C VAL A 100 5.79 -2.11 -9.85
N ILE A 101 6.77 -1.35 -10.35
CA ILE A 101 7.25 -1.48 -11.73
C ILE A 101 7.78 -2.89 -12.00
N ASP A 102 8.57 -3.44 -11.08
CA ASP A 102 9.13 -4.78 -11.22
C ASP A 102 8.06 -5.88 -11.14
N MET A 103 7.07 -5.71 -10.27
CA MET A 103 5.90 -6.59 -10.22
C MET A 103 5.09 -6.59 -11.53
N LEU A 104 4.86 -5.42 -12.12
CA LEU A 104 4.15 -5.32 -13.39
C LEU A 104 4.90 -6.03 -14.53
N LYS A 105 6.24 -5.93 -14.57
CA LYS A 105 7.07 -6.66 -15.54
C LYS A 105 6.96 -8.17 -15.36
N ARG A 106 6.97 -8.67 -14.12
CA ARG A 106 6.81 -10.11 -13.81
C ARG A 106 5.46 -10.63 -14.28
N LEU A 107 4.38 -9.94 -13.94
CA LEU A 107 3.02 -10.34 -14.33
C LEU A 107 2.82 -10.34 -15.85
N ASP A 108 3.41 -9.38 -16.58
CA ASP A 108 3.36 -9.39 -18.04
C ASP A 108 4.17 -10.56 -18.65
N PHE A 109 5.34 -10.86 -18.06
CA PHE A 109 6.15 -12.01 -18.48
C PHE A 109 5.40 -13.35 -18.29
N GLU A 110 4.80 -13.58 -17.13
CA GLU A 110 4.00 -14.80 -16.87
C GLU A 110 2.81 -14.93 -17.83
N LYS A 111 2.12 -13.82 -18.08
CA LYS A 111 1.01 -13.79 -19.05
C LYS A 111 1.47 -14.18 -20.45
N ASN A 112 2.68 -13.80 -20.85
CA ASN A 112 3.23 -14.15 -22.16
C ASN A 112 3.67 -15.61 -22.22
N LEU A 113 4.21 -16.19 -21.15
CA LEU A 113 4.51 -17.63 -21.05
C LEU A 113 3.26 -18.49 -21.24
N MET A 114 2.15 -18.14 -20.58
CA MET A 114 0.89 -18.89 -20.70
C MET A 114 0.26 -18.84 -22.10
N LYS A 115 0.59 -17.85 -22.93
CA LYS A 115 0.09 -17.77 -24.32
C LYS A 115 0.88 -18.64 -25.30
N THR A 116 2.08 -19.07 -24.90
CA THR A 116 3.00 -19.86 -25.75
C THR A 116 3.03 -21.34 -25.38
N ALA A 117 2.31 -21.74 -24.32
CA ALA A 117 2.08 -23.13 -23.91
C ALA A 117 0.75 -23.65 -24.47
#